data_AF-A0A9Q1FPF1-F1
#
_entry.id   AF-A0A9Q1FPF1-F1
#
_cell.length_a   1.000
_cell.length_b   1.000
_cell.length_c   1.000
_cell.angle_alpha   90.00
_cell.angle_beta   90.00
_cell.angle_gamma   90.00
#
_symmetry.space_group_name_H-M   'P 1'
#
loop_
_entity.id
_entity.type
_entity.pdbx_description
1 polymer ?
#
loop_
_entity_poly.entity_id
_entity_poly.type
_entity_poly.pdbx_seq_one_letter_code
_entity_poly.pdbx_strand_id
1 'polypeptide(L)'
;MLSKCSFRNNGVSERRFLGWLAKSGSLTSRFTRPKKMDESLPPLFTFGVIADIQYADIEDGFNFKHTRKRYYRNSLRLLRNANEKWKGEAVQPSFIIQLGDIIDGFNKKYNTSERALETVVNELAKSAIEVHHVWGNHEFYNFSRDDLMISALNSKTTNDRMPTMSEDSVENGNVSNTEEGNAYDFSPAPHFRVVVLDAYDLSLIGRKEPSVRYYQALEIIQAHNDNDDLNFPPGQPGGLEQRFVKFNGGFSHGQLDWLDRLLTLSDEKLEKVIVVSHLPVHPYSTDPICLAWNYEKGALYYKLSQVCSVFHGWA
;
A
#
# COMPACT_ATOMS: atom_id res chain seq x y z
N MET A 1 -6.63 11.67 -8.96
CA MET A 1 -6.21 12.68 -9.95
C MET A 1 -5.03 12.08 -10.70
N LEU A 2 -5.23 11.47 -11.87
CA LEU A 2 -4.17 10.74 -12.58
C LEU A 2 -3.30 11.76 -13.36
N SER A 3 -2.06 11.95 -12.91
CA SER A 3 -1.10 12.91 -13.49
C SER A 3 -0.36 12.31 -14.69
N LYS A 4 -0.14 13.14 -15.71
CA LYS A 4 0.46 12.80 -17.02
C LYS A 4 1.97 12.62 -16.90
N CYS A 5 2.49 11.49 -17.37
CA CYS A 5 3.92 11.28 -17.61
C CYS A 5 4.24 11.57 -19.09
N SER A 6 5.28 12.34 -19.34
CA SER A 6 5.89 12.50 -20.67
C SER A 6 7.39 12.51 -20.48
N PHE A 7 8.09 11.41 -20.77
CA PHE A 7 9.46 11.48 -21.28
C PHE A 7 9.79 10.29 -22.19
N ARG A 8 10.40 10.64 -23.33
CA ARG A 8 11.00 9.76 -24.31
C ARG A 8 12.38 9.34 -23.79
N ASN A 9 12.69 8.06 -23.85
CA ASN A 9 14.07 7.59 -23.88
C ASN A 9 14.24 6.71 -25.13
N ASN A 10 15.12 7.14 -26.03
CA ASN A 10 15.41 6.46 -27.28
C ASN A 10 16.25 5.21 -26.96
N GLY A 11 15.65 4.02 -27.05
CA GLY A 11 16.39 2.77 -27.02
C GLY A 11 15.78 1.62 -26.22
N VAL A 12 14.45 1.41 -26.25
CA VAL A 12 13.83 0.14 -25.81
C VAL A 12 12.59 -0.10 -26.69
N SER A 13 12.39 -1.34 -27.17
CA SER A 13 11.27 -1.68 -28.05
C SER A 13 9.93 -1.37 -27.39
N GLU A 14 9.10 -0.55 -28.02
CA GLU A 14 7.75 -0.20 -27.57
C GLU A 14 6.90 -1.46 -27.36
N ARG A 15 6.55 -1.79 -26.10
CA ARG A 15 5.34 -2.56 -25.78
C ARG A 15 4.42 -1.67 -24.97
N ARG A 16 3.43 -1.11 -25.68
CA ARG A 16 2.51 -0.07 -25.23
C ARG A 16 1.40 -0.66 -24.33
N PHE A 17 1.06 0.05 -23.25
CA PHE A 17 -0.22 -0.08 -22.54
C PHE A 17 -1.00 1.24 -22.59
N LEU A 18 -2.34 1.15 -22.62
CA LEU A 18 -3.27 2.23 -22.94
C LEU A 18 -4.32 2.39 -21.82
N GLY A 19 -4.25 3.49 -21.07
CA GLY A 19 -5.28 3.92 -20.09
C GLY A 19 -5.81 5.32 -20.43
N TRP A 20 -7.11 5.54 -20.31
CA TRP A 20 -7.89 6.63 -20.93
C TRP A 20 -7.81 8.02 -20.27
N LEU A 21 -8.26 9.03 -21.02
CA LEU A 21 -8.13 10.48 -20.80
C LEU A 21 -9.48 11.19 -21.08
N ALA A 22 -9.81 12.28 -20.37
CA ALA A 22 -10.67 13.35 -20.89
C ALA A 22 -10.17 14.77 -20.51
N LYS A 23 -9.94 15.56 -21.58
CA LYS A 23 -9.58 16.99 -21.86
C LYS A 23 -9.76 18.07 -20.77
N SER A 24 -9.06 19.22 -20.81
CA SER A 24 -8.70 20.08 -21.97
C SER A 24 -7.45 20.97 -21.78
N GLY A 25 -6.74 21.29 -22.89
CA GLY A 25 -5.76 22.38 -22.96
C GLY A 25 -4.70 22.18 -24.04
N SER A 26 -4.63 23.10 -25.00
CA SER A 26 -3.88 23.08 -26.27
C SER A 26 -2.35 22.96 -26.15
N LEU A 27 -1.72 22.05 -26.91
CA LEU A 27 -0.54 22.31 -27.75
C LEU A 27 -0.15 21.06 -28.57
N THR A 28 0.24 21.32 -29.81
CA THR A 28 0.43 20.40 -30.93
C THR A 28 1.64 19.46 -30.74
N SER A 29 1.36 18.17 -30.54
CA SER A 29 2.29 17.07 -30.78
C SER A 29 1.48 15.88 -31.30
N ARG A 30 1.84 15.33 -32.47
CA ARG A 30 1.20 14.15 -33.06
C ARG A 30 1.51 12.90 -32.22
N PHE A 31 0.83 12.75 -31.09
CA PHE A 31 0.68 11.46 -30.44
C PHE A 31 -0.44 10.72 -31.14
N THR A 32 -0.11 9.60 -31.77
CA THR A 32 -1.10 8.65 -32.28
C THR A 32 -2.01 8.25 -31.13
N ARG A 33 -3.32 8.42 -31.32
CA ARG A 33 -4.29 7.99 -30.31
C ARG A 33 -4.09 6.49 -30.06
N PRO A 34 -4.19 6.05 -28.79
CA PRO A 34 -4.37 4.65 -28.44
C PRO A 34 -5.35 3.95 -29.39
N LYS A 35 -4.98 2.80 -29.97
CA LYS A 35 -5.97 1.89 -30.55
C LYS A 35 -6.89 1.48 -29.40
N LYS A 36 -8.20 1.72 -29.53
CA LYS A 36 -9.20 1.28 -28.55
C LYS A 36 -8.98 -0.21 -28.29
N MET A 37 -8.96 -0.64 -27.03
CA MET A 37 -8.91 -2.07 -26.69
C MET A 37 -10.04 -2.76 -27.44
N ASP A 38 -9.76 -3.93 -27.99
CA ASP A 38 -10.81 -4.75 -28.56
C ASP A 38 -11.68 -5.23 -27.40
N GLU A 39 -12.79 -4.52 -27.16
CA GLU A 39 -13.78 -4.82 -26.12
C GLU A 39 -14.43 -6.21 -26.33
N SER A 40 -14.11 -6.91 -27.43
CA SER A 40 -14.54 -8.29 -27.68
C SER A 40 -13.70 -9.37 -26.98
N LEU A 41 -12.48 -9.05 -26.52
CA LEU A 41 -11.63 -10.01 -25.82
C LEU A 41 -11.87 -9.96 -24.30
N PRO A 42 -12.09 -11.11 -23.63
CA PRO A 42 -12.26 -11.13 -22.18
C PRO A 42 -10.95 -10.73 -21.46
N PRO A 43 -11.03 -10.01 -20.33
CA PRO A 43 -9.86 -9.69 -19.53
C PRO A 43 -9.23 -10.97 -18.95
N LEU A 44 -7.90 -11.01 -18.83
CA LEU A 44 -7.19 -12.15 -18.23
C LEU A 44 -7.58 -12.37 -16.75
N PHE A 45 -7.80 -11.27 -16.04
CA PHE A 45 -8.41 -11.22 -14.72
C PHE A 45 -8.95 -9.80 -14.50
N THR A 46 -9.84 -9.64 -13.51
CA THR A 46 -10.29 -8.34 -13.04
C THR A 46 -10.16 -8.29 -11.53
N PHE A 47 -9.99 -7.11 -10.93
CA PHE A 47 -9.92 -6.96 -9.49
C PHE A 47 -10.55 -5.65 -9.02
N GLY A 48 -11.11 -5.67 -7.82
CA GLY A 48 -11.60 -4.49 -7.13
C GLY A 48 -10.46 -3.78 -6.41
N VAL A 49 -10.56 -2.46 -6.27
CA VAL A 49 -9.62 -1.70 -5.43
C VAL A 49 -10.39 -0.66 -4.62
N ILE A 50 -10.08 -0.56 -3.33
CA ILE A 50 -10.63 0.44 -2.42
C ILE A 50 -9.55 0.86 -1.42
N ALA A 51 -9.56 2.11 -0.99
CA ALA A 51 -8.55 2.66 -0.09
C ALA A 51 -9.22 3.50 1.01
N ASP A 52 -8.59 3.55 2.18
CA ASP A 52 -8.87 4.54 3.24
C ASP A 52 -10.35 4.61 3.61
N ILE A 53 -10.96 3.43 3.86
CA ILE A 53 -12.35 3.35 4.32
C ILE A 53 -12.49 4.10 5.64
N GLN A 54 -11.51 3.97 6.54
CA GLN A 54 -11.41 4.72 7.81
C GLN A 54 -12.75 4.78 8.54
N TYR A 55 -13.46 3.65 8.63
CA TYR A 55 -14.76 3.60 9.31
C TYR A 55 -14.61 3.87 10.80
N ALA A 56 -15.52 4.67 11.35
CA ALA A 56 -15.76 4.83 12.77
C ALA A 56 -17.21 5.26 13.00
N ASP A 57 -17.83 4.79 14.08
CA ASP A 57 -19.21 5.16 14.43
C ASP A 57 -19.26 6.50 15.21
N ILE A 58 -18.74 7.55 14.58
CA ILE A 58 -18.65 8.90 15.14
C ILE A 58 -19.15 9.95 14.15
N GLU A 59 -19.40 11.16 14.63
CA GLU A 59 -19.73 12.30 13.77
C GLU A 59 -18.60 12.62 12.80
N ASP A 60 -18.96 13.18 11.64
CA ASP A 60 -18.00 13.67 10.66
C ASP A 60 -16.97 14.61 11.32
N GLY A 61 -15.72 14.47 10.91
CA GLY A 61 -14.61 15.28 11.42
C GLY A 61 -13.80 15.91 10.31
N PHE A 62 -12.57 16.29 10.65
CA PHE A 62 -11.59 16.79 9.69
C PHE A 62 -10.27 16.04 9.87
N ASN A 63 -9.43 16.08 8.84
CA ASN A 63 -8.02 15.70 8.97
C ASN A 63 -7.29 16.64 9.96
N PHE A 64 -6.10 16.24 10.42
CA PHE A 64 -5.31 16.99 11.40
C PHE A 64 -5.08 18.46 11.02
N LYS A 65 -4.91 18.76 9.73
CA LYS A 65 -4.72 20.14 9.22
C LYS A 65 -6.03 20.94 9.08
N HIS A 66 -7.19 20.36 9.40
CA HIS A 66 -8.52 20.96 9.22
C HIS A 66 -8.80 21.42 7.77
N THR A 67 -8.19 20.77 6.78
CA THR A 67 -8.33 21.11 5.35
C THR A 67 -9.25 20.18 4.59
N ARG A 68 -9.50 18.97 5.08
CA ARG A 68 -10.36 17.97 4.44
C ARG A 68 -11.33 17.38 5.46
N LYS A 69 -12.61 17.31 5.09
CA LYS A 69 -13.66 16.68 5.90
C LYS A 69 -13.56 15.15 5.79
N ARG A 70 -13.69 14.43 6.90
CA ARG A 70 -13.72 12.96 6.99
C ARG A 70 -15.14 12.51 7.33
N TYR A 71 -15.68 11.57 6.54
CA TYR A 71 -17.06 11.11 6.64
C TYR A 71 -17.15 9.68 7.19
N TYR A 72 -16.87 9.52 8.49
CA TYR A 72 -16.60 8.21 9.11
C TYR A 72 -17.72 7.18 8.96
N ARG A 73 -18.98 7.53 9.24
CA ARG A 73 -20.11 6.59 9.07
C ARG A 73 -20.46 6.37 7.61
N ASN A 74 -20.29 7.40 6.78
CA ASN A 74 -20.62 7.32 5.37
C ASN A 74 -19.69 6.37 4.60
N SER A 75 -18.46 6.15 5.08
CA SER A 75 -17.53 5.23 4.41
C SER A 75 -18.08 3.80 4.32
N LEU A 76 -18.81 3.33 5.33
CA LEU A 76 -19.49 2.02 5.29
C LEU A 76 -20.59 1.97 4.21
N ARG A 77 -21.29 3.09 3.98
CA ARG A 77 -22.25 3.20 2.86
C ARG A 77 -21.54 3.17 1.50
N LEU A 78 -20.40 3.85 1.38
CA LEU A 78 -19.62 3.81 0.14
C LEU A 78 -19.06 2.42 -0.15
N LEU A 79 -18.63 1.69 0.90
CA LEU A 79 -18.21 0.30 0.78
C LEU A 79 -19.36 -0.61 0.32
N ARG A 80 -20.58 -0.46 0.87
CA ARG A 80 -21.78 -1.17 0.38
C ARG A 80 -21.98 -0.96 -1.11
N ASN A 81 -21.93 0.29 -1.56
CA ASN A 81 -22.11 0.63 -2.96
C ASN A 81 -21.01 0.01 -3.83
N ALA A 82 -19.76 -0.02 -3.37
CA ALA A 82 -18.65 -0.67 -4.07
C ALA A 82 -18.90 -2.19 -4.21
N ASN A 83 -19.33 -2.86 -3.13
CA ASN A 83 -19.68 -4.28 -3.15
C ASN A 83 -20.84 -4.58 -4.11
N GLU A 84 -21.92 -3.80 -4.06
CA GLU A 84 -23.05 -3.93 -4.98
C GLU A 84 -22.61 -3.74 -6.43
N LYS A 85 -21.73 -2.77 -6.68
CA LYS A 85 -21.18 -2.52 -8.02
C LYS A 85 -20.34 -3.68 -8.51
N TRP A 86 -19.41 -4.20 -7.72
CA TRP A 86 -18.58 -5.35 -8.08
C TRP A 86 -19.41 -6.59 -8.37
N LYS A 87 -20.44 -6.88 -7.56
CA LYS A 87 -21.36 -8.01 -7.80
C LYS A 87 -22.16 -7.86 -9.09
N GLY A 88 -22.50 -6.62 -9.46
CA GLY A 88 -23.29 -6.31 -10.64
C GLY A 88 -22.49 -6.20 -11.94
N GLU A 89 -21.16 -6.29 -11.91
CA GLU A 89 -20.34 -6.28 -13.13
C GLU A 89 -20.54 -7.57 -13.94
N ALA A 90 -20.51 -7.46 -15.27
CA ALA A 90 -20.64 -8.60 -16.17
C ALA A 90 -19.51 -9.63 -15.99
N VAL A 91 -18.31 -9.15 -15.64
CA VAL A 91 -17.17 -9.95 -15.19
C VAL A 91 -16.84 -9.48 -13.78
N GLN A 92 -17.11 -10.33 -12.78
CA GLN A 92 -16.83 -9.98 -11.40
C GLN A 92 -15.32 -9.99 -11.12
N PRO A 93 -14.84 -9.13 -10.19
CA PRO A 93 -13.49 -9.19 -9.70
C PRO A 93 -13.11 -10.58 -9.19
N SER A 94 -11.94 -11.07 -9.60
CA SER A 94 -11.34 -12.31 -9.07
C SER A 94 -10.89 -12.15 -7.62
N PHE A 95 -10.51 -10.94 -7.24
CA PHE A 95 -10.13 -10.54 -5.88
C PHE A 95 -10.33 -9.03 -5.71
N ILE A 96 -10.24 -8.54 -4.47
CA ILE A 96 -10.25 -7.12 -4.10
C ILE A 96 -8.94 -6.80 -3.39
N ILE A 97 -8.33 -5.65 -3.70
CA ILE A 97 -7.23 -5.08 -2.91
C ILE A 97 -7.81 -3.93 -2.08
N GLN A 98 -7.76 -4.07 -0.75
CA GLN A 98 -8.05 -2.99 0.18
C GLN A 98 -6.73 -2.37 0.67
N LEU A 99 -6.48 -1.11 0.30
CA LEU A 99 -5.17 -0.44 0.39
C LEU A 99 -4.80 0.11 1.78
N GLY A 100 -5.25 -0.53 2.86
CA GLY A 100 -5.02 -0.07 4.23
C GLY A 100 -6.03 0.95 4.71
N ASP A 101 -5.90 1.30 5.99
CA ASP A 101 -6.77 2.22 6.72
C ASP A 101 -8.25 1.81 6.64
N ILE A 102 -8.55 0.57 7.04
CA ILE A 102 -9.90 -0.01 6.97
C ILE A 102 -10.84 0.63 8.01
N ILE A 103 -10.31 0.94 9.20
CA ILE A 103 -11.01 1.63 10.28
C ILE A 103 -10.19 2.82 10.78
N ASP A 104 -10.84 3.87 11.29
CA ASP A 104 -10.11 5.04 11.80
C ASP A 104 -9.47 4.76 13.18
N GLY A 105 -8.46 5.55 13.55
CA GLY A 105 -7.70 5.42 14.80
C GLY A 105 -8.51 5.91 16.00
N PHE A 106 -9.55 6.72 15.77
CA PHE A 106 -10.50 7.10 16.80
C PHE A 106 -11.21 5.92 17.43
N ASN A 107 -11.36 4.79 16.72
CA ASN A 107 -11.95 3.60 17.33
C ASN A 107 -11.14 3.13 18.54
N LYS A 108 -9.81 3.24 18.52
CA LYS A 108 -8.96 2.95 19.68
C LYS A 108 -9.28 3.85 20.86
N LYS A 109 -9.43 5.15 20.62
CA LYS A 109 -9.77 6.16 21.64
C LYS A 109 -11.11 5.85 22.33
N TYR A 110 -12.08 5.34 21.58
CA TYR A 110 -13.40 4.97 22.10
C TYR A 110 -13.53 3.49 22.47
N ASN A 111 -12.44 2.71 22.44
CA ASN A 111 -12.45 1.27 22.70
C ASN A 111 -13.46 0.48 21.83
N THR A 112 -13.51 0.79 20.54
CA THR A 112 -14.44 0.22 19.56
C THR A 112 -13.74 -0.45 18.37
N SER A 113 -12.41 -0.61 18.40
CA SER A 113 -11.60 -1.12 17.30
C SER A 113 -12.09 -2.47 16.76
N GLU A 114 -12.34 -3.46 17.62
CA GLU A 114 -12.81 -4.79 17.22
C GLU A 114 -14.18 -4.73 16.54
N ARG A 115 -15.15 -4.03 17.16
CA ARG A 115 -16.50 -3.87 16.61
C ARG A 115 -16.50 -3.12 15.27
N ALA A 116 -15.67 -2.08 15.16
CA ALA A 116 -15.52 -1.33 13.92
C ALA A 116 -14.93 -2.21 12.82
N LEU A 117 -13.89 -2.99 13.15
CA LEU A 117 -13.27 -3.92 12.22
C LEU A 117 -14.25 -4.98 11.76
N GLU A 118 -14.95 -5.63 12.69
CA GLU A 118 -15.99 -6.62 12.39
C GLU A 118 -17.08 -6.03 11.46
N THR A 119 -17.50 -4.79 11.71
CA THR A 119 -18.50 -4.11 10.87
C THR A 119 -18.04 -4.00 9.41
N VAL A 120 -16.80 -3.58 9.19
CA VAL A 120 -16.26 -3.38 7.83
C VAL A 120 -15.94 -4.72 7.16
N VAL A 121 -15.34 -5.66 7.88
CA VAL A 121 -15.02 -7.00 7.36
C VAL A 121 -16.30 -7.76 6.99
N ASN A 122 -17.34 -7.72 7.82
CA ASN A 122 -18.63 -8.33 7.50
C ASN A 122 -19.29 -7.68 6.28
N GLU A 123 -19.08 -6.38 6.06
CA GLU A 123 -19.55 -5.74 4.84
C GLU A 123 -18.78 -6.21 3.61
N LEU A 124 -17.44 -6.22 3.64
CA LEU A 124 -16.59 -6.76 2.56
C LEU A 124 -16.92 -8.22 2.23
N ALA A 125 -17.12 -9.06 3.25
CA ALA A 125 -17.43 -10.48 3.11
C ALA A 125 -18.74 -10.73 2.34
N LYS A 126 -19.68 -9.77 2.33
CA LYS A 126 -20.90 -9.90 1.54
C LYS A 126 -20.62 -10.04 0.05
N SER A 127 -19.51 -9.50 -0.47
CA SER A 127 -19.13 -9.66 -1.88
C SER A 127 -18.89 -11.13 -2.27
N ALA A 128 -18.52 -11.98 -1.31
CA ALA A 128 -17.99 -13.33 -1.52
C ALA A 128 -16.75 -13.39 -2.44
N ILE A 129 -16.10 -12.25 -2.65
CA ILE A 129 -14.84 -12.11 -3.40
C ILE A 129 -13.70 -12.09 -2.39
N GLU A 130 -12.60 -12.77 -2.70
CA GLU A 130 -11.39 -12.76 -1.86
C GLU A 130 -10.84 -11.34 -1.71
N VAL A 131 -10.42 -10.98 -0.49
CA VAL A 131 -9.90 -9.64 -0.17
C VAL A 131 -8.47 -9.74 0.34
N HIS A 132 -7.56 -9.02 -0.32
CA HIS A 132 -6.19 -8.79 0.12
C HIS A 132 -6.11 -7.46 0.88
N HIS A 133 -5.75 -7.56 2.15
CA HIS A 133 -5.67 -6.45 3.09
C HIS A 133 -4.24 -5.95 3.21
N VAL A 134 -4.01 -4.71 2.80
CA VAL A 134 -2.77 -3.98 3.09
C VAL A 134 -2.92 -3.36 4.48
N TRP A 135 -1.82 -3.28 5.25
CA TRP A 135 -1.84 -2.63 6.56
C TRP A 135 -1.28 -1.21 6.45
N GLY A 136 -2.12 -0.24 6.83
CA GLY A 136 -1.83 1.18 6.95
C GLY A 136 -1.54 1.60 8.38
N ASN A 137 -1.30 2.90 8.60
CA ASN A 137 -1.03 3.43 9.93
C ASN A 137 -2.23 3.28 10.87
N HIS A 138 -3.46 3.37 10.34
CA HIS A 138 -4.64 3.27 11.18
C HIS A 138 -4.89 1.84 11.70
N GLU A 139 -4.41 0.80 11.01
CA GLU A 139 -4.35 -0.55 11.57
C GLU A 139 -3.47 -0.55 12.83
N PHE A 140 -2.27 0.04 12.76
CA PHE A 140 -1.33 0.11 13.89
C PHE A 140 -1.72 1.09 15.00
N TYR A 141 -2.62 2.04 14.74
CA TYR A 141 -3.25 2.83 15.80
C TYR A 141 -4.25 2.01 16.62
N ASN A 142 -4.86 1.00 16.02
CA ASN A 142 -5.91 0.21 16.64
C ASN A 142 -5.35 -1.07 17.30
N PHE A 143 -4.42 -1.73 16.62
CA PHE A 143 -4.00 -3.10 16.89
C PHE A 143 -2.48 -3.23 16.96
N SER A 144 -2.00 -4.16 17.78
CA SER A 144 -0.61 -4.60 17.69
C SER A 144 -0.40 -5.47 16.45
N ARG A 145 0.86 -5.67 16.06
CA ARG A 145 1.19 -6.56 14.94
C ARG A 145 0.75 -8.01 15.22
N ASP A 146 0.86 -8.46 16.46
CA ASP A 146 0.41 -9.79 16.88
C ASP A 146 -1.11 -9.95 16.71
N ASP A 147 -1.88 -8.91 17.10
CA ASP A 147 -3.34 -8.89 16.91
C ASP A 147 -3.69 -8.96 15.42
N LEU A 148 -2.99 -8.19 14.58
CA LEU A 148 -3.23 -8.17 13.13
C LEU A 148 -2.93 -9.53 12.48
N MET A 149 -1.86 -10.21 12.90
CA MET A 149 -1.46 -11.52 12.38
C MET A 149 -2.48 -12.63 12.63
N ILE A 150 -3.28 -12.53 13.70
CA ILE A 150 -4.36 -13.49 14.00
C ILE A 150 -5.75 -13.00 13.58
N SER A 151 -5.84 -11.77 13.04
CA SER A 151 -7.10 -11.16 12.64
C SER A 151 -7.51 -11.53 11.21
N ALA A 152 -8.74 -11.13 10.84
CA ALA A 152 -9.23 -11.22 9.47
C ALA A 152 -8.42 -10.37 8.45
N LEU A 153 -7.56 -9.45 8.92
CA LEU A 153 -6.71 -8.62 8.06
C LEU A 153 -5.41 -9.32 7.65
N ASN A 154 -5.09 -10.51 8.17
CA ASN A 154 -3.97 -11.29 7.67
C ASN A 154 -4.38 -12.08 6.43
N SER A 155 -4.15 -11.49 5.26
CA SER A 155 -4.45 -12.11 3.96
C SER A 155 -3.38 -13.07 3.44
N LYS A 156 -2.33 -13.37 4.22
CA LYS A 156 -1.30 -14.33 3.81
C LYS A 156 -1.85 -15.74 3.90
N THR A 157 -1.86 -16.48 2.79
CA THR A 157 -2.12 -17.92 2.88
C THR A 157 -0.87 -18.63 3.43
N THR A 158 -1.01 -19.87 3.90
CA THR A 158 0.12 -20.69 4.39
C THR A 158 1.21 -20.93 3.34
N ASN A 159 0.91 -20.73 2.05
CA ASN A 159 1.85 -20.90 0.94
C ASN A 159 2.55 -19.60 0.50
N ASP A 160 2.09 -18.43 0.97
CA ASP A 160 2.62 -17.10 0.58
C ASP A 160 3.65 -16.55 1.58
N ARG A 161 4.13 -17.40 2.50
CA ARG A 161 5.09 -16.99 3.52
C ARG A 161 6.44 -16.69 2.87
N MET A 162 6.96 -15.50 3.15
CA MET A 162 8.41 -15.25 3.12
C MET A 162 9.13 -16.45 3.74
N PRO A 163 10.13 -17.04 3.07
CA PRO A 163 11.02 -17.96 3.74
C PRO A 163 11.56 -17.21 4.97
N THR A 164 11.36 -17.76 6.16
CA THR A 164 12.08 -17.29 7.35
C THR A 164 13.56 -17.33 6.99
N MET A 165 14.14 -16.18 6.67
CA MET A 165 15.58 -16.07 6.56
C MET A 165 16.09 -16.29 7.97
N SER A 166 16.49 -17.52 8.26
CA SER A 166 17.39 -17.79 9.36
C SER A 166 18.65 -17.02 9.04
N GLU A 167 18.79 -15.82 9.57
CA GLU A 167 20.12 -15.23 9.74
C GLU A 167 20.90 -16.23 10.59
N ASP A 168 22.06 -16.61 10.06
CA ASP A 168 22.97 -17.57 10.65
C ASP A 168 23.01 -17.43 12.18
N SER A 169 22.74 -18.55 12.84
CA SER A 169 22.85 -18.72 14.27
C SER A 169 24.21 -18.26 14.77
N VAL A 170 24.26 -17.05 15.33
CA VAL A 170 25.24 -16.67 16.35
C VAL A 170 24.55 -16.83 17.68
N GLU A 171 24.81 -17.96 18.33
CA GLU A 171 24.57 -18.15 19.75
C GLU A 171 25.27 -17.04 20.52
N ASN A 172 24.50 -16.08 21.03
CA ASN A 172 24.79 -15.34 22.26
C ASN A 172 23.51 -14.61 22.72
N GLY A 173 22.80 -15.26 23.64
CA GLY A 173 21.89 -14.66 24.63
C GLY A 173 21.00 -13.48 24.23
N ASN A 174 19.69 -13.76 24.11
CA ASN A 174 18.55 -12.85 24.29
C ASN A 174 18.34 -11.73 23.25
N VAL A 175 17.67 -12.04 22.14
CA VAL A 175 16.32 -11.59 21.73
C VAL A 175 15.95 -12.42 20.48
N SER A 176 14.79 -13.08 20.45
CA SER A 176 14.30 -13.78 19.26
C SER A 176 14.08 -12.77 18.13
N ASN A 177 14.88 -12.90 17.06
CA ASN A 177 15.03 -11.90 15.98
C ASN A 177 13.97 -12.05 14.85
N THR A 178 12.83 -12.67 15.14
CA THR A 178 11.82 -13.06 14.13
C THR A 178 10.55 -12.24 14.27
N GLU A 179 10.64 -10.91 14.15
CA GLU A 179 9.42 -10.13 13.94
C GLU A 179 8.97 -10.30 12.48
N GLU A 180 7.90 -11.07 12.26
CA GLU A 180 7.35 -11.29 10.92
C GLU A 180 6.81 -9.97 10.35
N GLY A 181 7.14 -9.68 9.09
CA GLY A 181 6.54 -8.58 8.32
C GLY A 181 5.28 -9.05 7.59
N ASN A 182 4.45 -8.12 7.12
CA ASN A 182 3.23 -8.44 6.34
C ASN A 182 3.43 -8.35 4.81
N ALA A 183 4.66 -8.51 4.31
CA ALA A 183 4.92 -8.55 2.87
C ALA A 183 4.71 -9.96 2.29
N TYR A 184 4.05 -10.07 1.14
CA TYR A 184 3.79 -11.33 0.43
C TYR A 184 3.47 -11.07 -1.05
N ASP A 185 3.37 -12.14 -1.84
CA ASP A 185 3.02 -12.07 -3.25
C ASP A 185 2.13 -13.24 -3.68
N PHE A 186 1.42 -13.07 -4.80
CA PHE A 186 0.61 -14.12 -5.41
C PHE A 186 0.48 -13.92 -6.92
N SER A 187 0.06 -14.97 -7.65
CA SER A 187 -0.14 -14.90 -9.10
C SER A 187 -1.64 -14.99 -9.44
N PRO A 188 -2.29 -13.87 -9.83
CA PRO A 188 -3.72 -13.88 -10.14
C PRO A 188 -4.06 -14.49 -11.51
N ALA A 189 -3.07 -14.57 -12.40
CA ALA A 189 -3.20 -15.11 -13.75
C ALA A 189 -1.81 -15.49 -14.29
N PRO A 190 -1.71 -16.37 -15.30
CA PRO A 190 -0.45 -16.68 -15.95
C PRO A 190 0.28 -15.42 -16.42
N HIS A 191 1.57 -15.33 -16.13
CA HIS A 191 2.43 -14.18 -16.43
C HIS A 191 2.06 -12.89 -15.67
N PHE A 192 1.34 -12.98 -14.55
CA PHE A 192 1.10 -11.85 -13.65
C PHE A 192 1.47 -12.20 -12.22
N ARG A 193 1.99 -11.21 -11.49
CA ARG A 193 2.29 -11.28 -10.07
C ARG A 193 1.81 -10.02 -9.38
N VAL A 194 1.17 -10.17 -8.23
CA VAL A 194 0.82 -9.07 -7.33
C VAL A 194 1.73 -9.18 -6.11
N VAL A 195 2.35 -8.07 -5.73
CA VAL A 195 3.27 -7.98 -4.59
C VAL A 195 2.69 -6.98 -3.60
N VAL A 196 2.44 -7.41 -2.38
CA VAL A 196 1.96 -6.59 -1.28
C VAL A 196 3.12 -6.30 -0.34
N LEU A 197 3.41 -5.01 -0.16
CA LEU A 197 4.49 -4.52 0.70
C LEU A 197 3.95 -4.10 2.08
N ASP A 198 4.79 -4.29 3.09
CA ASP A 198 4.57 -3.79 4.44
C ASP A 198 5.33 -2.47 4.61
N ALA A 199 4.62 -1.36 4.39
CA ALA A 199 5.18 -0.01 4.47
C ALA A 199 5.48 0.46 5.91
N TYR A 200 5.09 -0.34 6.91
CA TYR A 200 5.33 -0.10 8.32
C TYR A 200 6.30 -1.13 8.91
N ASP A 201 7.04 -1.82 8.05
CA ASP A 201 8.06 -2.76 8.43
C ASP A 201 9.18 -2.07 9.23
N LEU A 202 9.60 -0.88 8.81
CA LEU A 202 10.32 0.09 9.64
C LEU A 202 9.37 1.22 10.00
N SER A 203 8.86 1.25 11.23
CA SER A 203 8.03 2.34 11.71
C SER A 203 8.00 2.39 13.24
N LEU A 204 7.73 3.56 13.80
CA LEU A 204 7.53 3.72 15.25
C LEU A 204 6.17 3.22 15.72
N ILE A 205 5.18 3.18 14.83
CA ILE A 205 3.81 2.80 15.18
C ILE A 205 3.53 1.32 14.97
N GLY A 206 4.22 0.66 14.03
CA GLY A 206 4.01 -0.75 13.67
C GLY A 206 4.98 -1.74 14.32
N ARG A 207 5.81 -1.27 15.26
CA ARG A 207 6.84 -2.06 15.96
C ARG A 207 6.77 -1.82 17.46
N LYS A 208 6.97 -2.88 18.25
CA LYS A 208 6.91 -2.83 19.71
C LYS A 208 8.24 -2.32 20.26
N GLU A 209 8.19 -1.49 21.30
CA GLU A 209 9.36 -1.16 22.11
C GLU A 209 9.49 -2.17 23.27
N PRO A 210 10.66 -2.79 23.50
CA PRO A 210 11.88 -2.71 22.67
C PRO A 210 11.87 -3.74 21.52
N SER A 211 12.32 -3.32 20.34
CA SER A 211 12.70 -4.24 19.26
C SER A 211 13.75 -3.65 18.32
N VAL A 212 14.51 -4.52 17.63
CA VAL A 212 15.55 -4.10 16.69
C VAL A 212 14.97 -3.20 15.60
N ARG A 213 13.82 -3.58 15.01
CA ARG A 213 13.14 -2.78 13.98
C ARG A 213 12.61 -1.46 14.52
N TYR A 214 12.15 -1.42 15.77
CA TYR A 214 11.73 -0.17 16.42
C TYR A 214 12.92 0.80 16.56
N TYR A 215 14.07 0.34 17.05
CA TYR A 215 15.25 1.20 17.20
C TYR A 215 15.84 1.64 15.86
N GLN A 216 15.83 0.77 14.84
CA GLN A 216 16.17 1.17 13.47
C GLN A 216 15.24 2.27 12.94
N ALA A 217 13.92 2.13 13.17
CA ALA A 217 12.96 3.15 12.77
C ALA A 217 13.17 4.46 13.53
N LEU A 218 13.50 4.39 14.83
CA LEU A 218 13.80 5.54 15.68
C LEU A 218 15.05 6.29 15.20
N GLU A 219 16.12 5.57 14.90
CA GLU A 219 17.36 6.15 14.35
C GLU A 219 17.09 6.88 13.02
N ILE A 220 16.34 6.25 12.11
CA ILE A 220 15.99 6.86 10.82
C ILE A 220 15.20 8.15 11.04
N ILE A 221 14.10 8.12 11.79
CA ILE A 221 13.26 9.32 11.91
C ILE A 221 13.98 10.44 12.67
N GLN A 222 14.74 10.14 13.71
CA GLN A 222 15.48 11.15 14.49
C GLN A 222 16.64 11.79 13.72
N ALA A 223 17.19 11.10 12.71
CA ALA A 223 18.18 11.69 11.82
C ALA A 223 17.61 12.80 10.92
N HIS A 224 16.28 12.83 10.73
CA HIS A 224 15.61 13.74 9.80
C HIS A 224 14.61 14.69 10.47
N ASN A 225 14.04 14.30 11.62
CA ASN A 225 12.98 15.04 12.32
C ASN A 225 13.36 15.28 13.78
N ASP A 226 13.69 16.53 14.09
CA ASP A 226 14.08 17.01 15.42
C ASP A 226 12.93 17.63 16.23
N ASN A 227 11.68 17.55 15.72
CA ASN A 227 10.51 18.05 16.43
C ASN A 227 10.16 17.18 17.65
N ASP A 228 9.66 17.82 18.72
CA ASP A 228 9.14 17.11 19.90
C ASP A 228 7.98 16.17 19.56
N ASP A 229 7.06 16.63 18.70
CA ASP A 229 6.01 15.80 18.13
C ASP A 229 6.39 15.41 16.70
N LEU A 230 6.86 14.18 16.56
CA LEU A 230 7.30 13.56 15.30
C LEU A 230 6.18 13.43 14.25
N ASN A 231 4.92 13.77 14.55
CA ASN A 231 3.89 13.91 13.52
C ASN A 231 4.02 15.24 12.75
N PHE A 232 4.72 16.24 13.28
CA PHE A 232 5.04 17.45 12.53
C PHE A 232 6.14 17.16 11.51
N PRO A 233 5.95 17.51 10.23
CA PRO A 233 6.93 17.24 9.19
C PRO A 233 8.16 18.13 9.33
N PRO A 234 9.38 17.59 9.14
CA PRO A 234 10.59 18.41 9.06
C PRO A 234 10.72 19.03 7.66
N GLY A 235 11.69 19.94 7.54
CA GLY A 235 12.02 20.58 6.27
C GLY A 235 11.00 21.61 5.80
N GLN A 236 11.19 22.11 4.57
CA GLN A 236 10.33 23.14 3.99
C GLN A 236 9.01 22.56 3.45
N PRO A 237 7.90 23.32 3.50
CA PRO A 237 6.64 22.92 2.85
C PRO A 237 6.84 22.61 1.37
N GLY A 238 6.33 21.45 0.93
CA GLY A 238 6.52 20.91 -0.42
C GLY A 238 7.84 20.16 -0.63
N GLY A 239 8.76 20.14 0.35
CA GLY A 239 10.00 19.36 0.29
C GLY A 239 9.80 17.88 0.61
N LEU A 240 10.67 17.04 0.06
CA LEU A 240 10.65 15.57 0.25
C LEU A 240 10.91 15.13 1.69
N GLU A 241 11.63 15.94 2.47
CA GLU A 241 11.93 15.66 3.88
C GLU A 241 10.68 15.59 4.76
N GLN A 242 9.57 16.21 4.34
CA GLN A 242 8.30 16.15 5.06
C GLN A 242 7.80 14.72 5.28
N ARG A 243 8.29 13.74 4.51
CA ARG A 243 7.94 12.32 4.64
C ARG A 243 8.39 11.69 5.96
N PHE A 244 9.39 12.26 6.65
CA PHE A 244 9.93 11.73 7.90
C PHE A 244 9.07 12.10 9.10
N VAL A 245 7.86 11.54 9.13
CA VAL A 245 6.84 11.74 10.16
C VAL A 245 6.42 10.41 10.76
N LYS A 246 6.01 10.44 12.03
CA LYS A 246 5.67 9.26 12.85
C LYS A 246 4.56 8.40 12.25
N PHE A 247 3.64 9.00 11.51
CA PHE A 247 2.54 8.30 10.86
C PHE A 247 2.93 7.59 9.54
N ASN A 248 4.16 7.80 9.06
CA ASN A 248 4.74 7.06 7.94
C ASN A 248 5.64 5.93 8.45
N GLY A 249 6.30 5.26 7.51
CA GLY A 249 7.27 4.21 7.74
C GLY A 249 8.11 3.96 6.49
N GLY A 250 8.86 2.88 6.50
CA GLY A 250 9.66 2.41 5.39
C GLY A 250 9.80 0.90 5.37
N PHE A 251 10.64 0.44 4.45
CA PHE A 251 10.85 -0.98 4.18
C PHE A 251 12.20 -1.44 4.73
N SER A 252 12.26 -2.57 5.45
CA SER A 252 13.53 -3.09 5.95
C SER A 252 14.41 -3.61 4.82
N HIS A 253 15.71 -3.77 5.08
CA HIS A 253 16.64 -4.35 4.11
C HIS A 253 16.18 -5.75 3.67
N GLY A 254 15.75 -6.59 4.61
CA GLY A 254 15.23 -7.93 4.31
C GLY A 254 14.00 -7.91 3.39
N GLN A 255 13.09 -6.96 3.55
CA GLN A 255 11.94 -6.80 2.66
C GLN A 255 12.38 -6.33 1.25
N LEU A 256 13.31 -5.39 1.17
CA LEU A 256 13.83 -4.89 -0.11
C LEU A 256 14.63 -5.96 -0.88
N ASP A 257 15.42 -6.77 -0.18
CA ASP A 257 16.19 -7.85 -0.80
C ASP A 257 15.28 -8.98 -1.30
N TRP A 258 14.23 -9.30 -0.55
CA TRP A 258 13.19 -10.22 -1.02
C TRP A 258 12.49 -9.68 -2.27
N LEU A 259 12.08 -8.42 -2.25
CA LEU A 259 11.46 -7.77 -3.41
C LEU A 259 12.39 -7.82 -4.62
N ASP A 260 13.68 -7.52 -4.44
CA ASP A 260 14.67 -7.55 -5.51
C ASP A 260 14.81 -8.95 -6.14
N ARG A 261 14.89 -10.00 -5.31
CA ARG A 261 14.92 -11.40 -5.77
C ARG A 261 13.64 -11.76 -6.52
N LEU A 262 12.48 -11.39 -5.97
CA LEU A 262 11.18 -11.68 -6.57
C LEU A 262 11.01 -10.99 -7.93
N LEU A 263 11.40 -9.72 -8.06
CA LEU A 263 11.35 -9.00 -9.33
C LEU A 263 12.29 -9.62 -10.35
N THR A 264 13.50 -10.03 -9.93
CA THR A 264 14.46 -10.73 -10.81
C THR A 264 13.88 -12.05 -11.35
N LEU A 265 13.24 -12.85 -10.49
CA LEU A 265 12.56 -14.08 -10.89
C LEU A 265 11.34 -13.83 -11.79
N SER A 266 10.62 -12.73 -11.55
CA SER A 266 9.47 -12.33 -12.37
C SER A 266 9.92 -11.96 -13.78
N ASP A 267 11.04 -11.24 -13.90
CA ASP A 267 11.68 -10.89 -15.18
C ASP A 267 12.09 -12.14 -15.98
N GLU A 268 12.75 -13.10 -15.33
CA GLU A 268 13.13 -14.38 -15.96
C GLU A 268 11.92 -15.16 -16.49
N LYS A 269 10.78 -15.05 -15.80
CA LYS A 269 9.49 -15.68 -16.16
C LYS A 269 8.62 -14.83 -17.08
N LEU A 270 9.10 -13.64 -17.47
CA LEU A 270 8.36 -12.66 -18.27
C LEU A 270 7.00 -12.30 -17.64
N GLU A 271 6.94 -12.24 -16.31
CA GLU A 271 5.77 -11.85 -15.54
C GLU A 271 5.62 -10.32 -15.50
N LYS A 272 4.36 -9.87 -15.48
CA LYS A 272 3.98 -8.49 -15.21
C LYS A 272 3.70 -8.32 -13.72
N VAL A 273 4.43 -7.41 -13.09
CA VAL A 273 4.32 -7.19 -11.64
C VAL A 273 3.42 -6.00 -11.32
N ILE A 274 2.48 -6.20 -10.40
CA ILE A 274 1.67 -5.16 -9.76
C ILE A 274 2.18 -5.01 -8.33
N VAL A 275 2.63 -3.83 -7.95
CA VAL A 275 3.07 -3.55 -6.57
C VAL A 275 1.95 -2.83 -5.81
N VAL A 276 1.76 -3.23 -4.57
CA VAL A 276 0.72 -2.72 -3.68
C VAL A 276 1.38 -2.32 -2.36
N SER A 277 1.13 -1.10 -1.90
CA SER A 277 1.68 -0.57 -0.65
C SER A 277 0.71 0.43 -0.06
N HIS A 278 0.58 0.55 1.26
CA HIS A 278 -0.24 1.61 1.83
C HIS A 278 0.40 2.98 1.54
N LEU A 279 1.69 3.12 1.86
CA LEU A 279 2.45 4.34 1.57
C LEU A 279 2.85 4.40 0.09
N PRO A 280 2.62 5.54 -0.59
CA PRO A 280 3.19 5.84 -1.90
C PRO A 280 4.71 5.73 -1.91
N VAL A 281 5.24 5.21 -3.01
CA VAL A 281 6.68 4.95 -3.21
C VAL A 281 7.27 5.74 -4.38
N HIS A 282 6.51 6.69 -4.95
CA HIS A 282 6.97 7.52 -6.05
C HIS A 282 6.60 8.99 -5.84
N PRO A 283 7.56 9.93 -5.89
CA PRO A 283 7.34 11.33 -5.48
C PRO A 283 6.37 12.11 -6.37
N TYR A 284 6.11 11.63 -7.59
CA TYR A 284 5.17 12.27 -8.51
C TYR A 284 3.74 11.69 -8.43
N SER A 285 3.46 10.74 -7.54
CA SER A 285 2.12 10.16 -7.35
C SER A 285 1.38 10.67 -6.11
N THR A 286 2.02 11.48 -5.27
CA THR A 286 1.49 11.89 -3.97
C THR A 286 2.06 13.23 -3.49
N ASP A 287 1.53 13.77 -2.38
CA ASP A 287 2.18 14.86 -1.64
C ASP A 287 3.46 14.33 -0.95
N PRO A 288 4.55 15.11 -0.89
CA PRO A 288 5.78 14.69 -0.23
C PRO A 288 5.62 14.18 1.20
N ILE A 289 4.69 14.73 1.99
CA ILE A 289 4.44 14.27 3.38
C ILE A 289 3.95 12.83 3.44
N CYS A 290 3.44 12.31 2.32
CA CYS A 290 2.83 10.99 2.25
C CYS A 290 3.79 9.88 1.78
N LEU A 291 5.02 10.19 1.38
CA LEU A 291 5.94 9.19 0.85
C LEU A 291 6.45 8.23 1.93
N ALA A 292 6.75 7.00 1.55
CA ALA A 292 7.55 6.10 2.39
C ALA A 292 8.95 6.72 2.65
N TRP A 293 9.49 6.52 3.85
CA TRP A 293 10.76 7.12 4.30
C TRP A 293 11.92 6.86 3.33
N ASN A 294 12.03 5.62 2.87
CA ASN A 294 13.11 5.15 2.01
C ASN A 294 12.63 4.77 0.60
N TYR A 295 11.69 5.55 0.04
CA TYR A 295 11.14 5.33 -1.31
C TYR A 295 12.23 5.29 -2.40
N GLU A 296 13.34 5.99 -2.20
CA GLU A 296 14.46 6.07 -3.14
C GLU A 296 15.38 4.83 -3.19
N LYS A 297 15.20 3.84 -2.30
CA LYS A 297 16.12 2.69 -2.21
C LYS A 297 15.87 1.66 -3.33
N GLY A 298 16.92 1.40 -4.11
CA GLY A 298 17.20 0.13 -4.82
C GLY A 298 16.06 -0.44 -5.66
N ALA A 299 15.40 -1.48 -5.15
CA ALA A 299 14.32 -2.18 -5.86
C ALA A 299 13.10 -1.29 -6.13
N LEU A 300 12.77 -0.39 -5.20
CA LEU A 300 11.61 0.50 -5.30
C LEU A 300 11.79 1.63 -6.31
N TYR A 301 13.02 1.96 -6.70
CA TYR A 301 13.28 3.08 -7.61
C TYR A 301 13.83 2.62 -8.97
N TYR A 302 14.76 1.66 -8.98
CA TYR A 302 15.48 1.26 -10.19
C TYR A 302 14.83 0.11 -10.96
N LYS A 303 14.09 -0.78 -10.29
CA LYS A 303 13.37 -1.90 -10.93
C LYS A 303 11.89 -1.65 -11.17
N LEU A 304 11.39 -0.44 -10.89
CA LEU A 304 10.02 -0.04 -11.28
C LEU A 304 9.78 -0.09 -12.80
N SER A 305 10.82 -0.09 -13.62
CA SER A 305 10.70 -0.31 -15.06
C SER A 305 10.17 -1.71 -15.42
N GLN A 306 10.32 -2.68 -14.52
CA GLN A 306 9.78 -4.04 -14.61
C GLN A 306 8.35 -4.13 -14.03
N VAL A 307 7.95 -3.13 -13.24
CA VAL A 307 6.64 -3.04 -12.60
C VAL A 307 5.65 -2.39 -13.55
N CYS A 308 4.53 -3.06 -13.78
CA CYS A 308 3.48 -2.57 -14.67
C CYS A 308 2.62 -1.48 -14.03
N SER A 309 2.40 -1.56 -12.72
CA SER A 309 1.59 -0.60 -11.97
C SER A 309 1.87 -0.66 -10.47
N VAL A 310 1.72 0.47 -9.80
CA VAL A 310 1.79 0.60 -8.33
C VAL A 310 0.47 1.15 -7.82
N PHE A 311 -0.14 0.49 -6.83
CA PHE A 311 -1.33 0.96 -6.13
C PHE A 311 -0.99 1.34 -4.68
N HIS A 312 -1.47 2.51 -4.26
CA HIS A 312 -1.33 2.99 -2.89
C HIS A 312 -2.53 3.80 -2.42
N GLY A 313 -2.72 3.86 -1.09
CA GLY A 313 -3.75 4.67 -0.44
C GLY A 313 -3.16 5.98 0.10
N TRP A 314 -3.51 6.28 1.36
CA TRP A 314 -2.86 7.22 2.29
C TRP A 314 -3.01 8.74 2.01
N ALA A 315 -2.97 9.18 0.75
CA ALA A 315 -2.84 10.61 0.36
C ALA A 315 -4.16 11.40 0.12
#